data_AF-A0A965YB17-F1
#
_entry.id   AF-A0A965YB17-F1
#
_cell.length_a   1.000
_cell.length_b   1.000
_cell.length_c   1.000
_cell.angle_alpha   90.00
_cell.angle_beta   90.00
_cell.angle_gamma   90.00
#
_symmetry.space_group_name_H-M   'P 1'
#
loop_
_entity.id
_entity.type
_entity.pdbx_description
1 polymer ?
#
loop_
_entity_poly.entity_id
_entity_poly.type
_entity_poly.pdbx_seq_one_letter_code
_entity_poly.pdbx_strand_id
1 'polypeptide(L)'
;MAYLIEKTIKSQKEVKEILSLDKKLEEKVLKDRQEIIDIIESKDNRKILILGPCSAWPLKAVEEYALRIKEIEKKYSDKIKFILRVYTQKPRTSLGWTGTINQVNPFLASNIEEGILKSRELMINILKIGLPIADEALFTHNEGYLDDLLSWIAIGARSSEDQEHRIYASMIEHPVGLKNPSSGNINIAVNSVLAAQHSHVFLFSGKQIRTFGNEHAHLVLRGGNGESNIYLENLINAKKLLIKNNIKNPSIIIDCS
;
A
#
# COMPACT_ATOMS: atom_id res chain seq x y z
N MET A 1 26.84 -15.57 16.14
CA MET A 1 25.71 -14.89 15.48
C MET A 1 26.06 -14.73 14.01
N ALA A 2 25.09 -14.90 13.10
CA ALA A 2 25.31 -14.82 11.65
C ALA A 2 24.96 -13.43 11.07
N TYR A 3 25.24 -12.36 11.82
CA TYR A 3 25.02 -10.97 11.40
C TYR A 3 25.98 -10.01 12.13
N LEU A 4 26.18 -8.82 11.55
CA LEU A 4 26.89 -7.68 12.12
C LEU A 4 25.90 -6.54 12.36
N ILE A 5 26.00 -5.86 13.51
CA ILE A 5 25.26 -4.62 13.75
C ILE A 5 26.07 -3.48 13.15
N GLU A 6 25.63 -2.95 12.00
CA GLU A 6 26.29 -1.82 11.35
C GLU A 6 25.95 -0.48 12.02
N LYS A 7 24.67 -0.28 12.37
CA LYS A 7 24.18 0.92 13.05
C LYS A 7 22.81 0.73 13.67
N THR A 8 22.48 1.57 14.65
CA THR A 8 21.12 1.76 15.16
C THR A 8 20.40 2.81 14.32
N ILE A 9 19.13 2.55 13.96
CA ILE A 9 18.28 3.49 13.22
C ILE A 9 17.43 4.29 14.20
N LYS A 10 17.21 5.58 13.94
CA LYS A 10 16.23 6.39 14.68
C LYS A 10 14.87 5.72 14.74
N SER A 11 14.18 5.83 15.88
CA SER A 11 12.85 5.29 16.05
C SER A 11 11.81 5.98 15.14
N GLN A 12 10.67 5.31 14.93
CA GLN A 12 9.54 5.87 14.17
C GLN A 12 9.09 7.23 14.73
N LYS A 13 9.08 7.37 16.06
CA LYS A 13 8.73 8.62 16.74
C LYS A 13 9.72 9.74 16.40
N GLU A 14 11.02 9.49 16.53
CA GLU A 14 12.06 10.48 16.22
C GLU A 14 12.01 10.90 14.74
N VAL A 15 11.82 9.96 13.81
CA VAL A 15 11.69 10.28 12.38
C VAL A 15 10.47 11.16 12.10
N LYS A 16 9.33 10.85 12.72
CA LYS A 16 8.09 11.63 12.58
C LYS A 16 8.20 13.01 13.24
N GLU A 17 9.01 13.17 14.27
CA GLU A 17 9.33 14.47 14.87
C GLU A 17 10.25 15.31 13.98
N ILE A 18 11.25 14.70 13.33
CA ILE A 18 12.16 15.39 12.40
C ILE A 18 11.43 15.85 11.14
N LEU A 19 10.56 15.00 10.59
CA LEU A 19 9.77 15.26 9.39
C LEU A 19 8.27 15.13 9.72
N SER A 20 7.76 16.06 10.52
CA SER A 20 6.34 16.09 10.90
C SER A 20 5.46 16.51 9.72
N LEU A 21 4.24 15.93 9.67
CA LEU A 21 3.18 16.52 8.87
C LEU A 21 2.66 17.73 9.64
N ASP A 22 2.37 18.81 8.92
CA ASP A 22 1.53 19.84 9.51
C ASP A 22 0.08 19.33 9.62
N LYS A 23 -0.66 19.90 10.57
CA LYS A 23 -2.04 19.50 10.87
C LYS A 23 -2.96 19.52 9.63
N LYS A 24 -2.74 20.44 8.69
CA LYS A 24 -3.56 20.55 7.48
C LYS A 24 -3.31 19.38 6.53
N LEU A 25 -2.07 18.92 6.41
CA LEU A 25 -1.73 17.72 5.65
C LEU A 25 -2.26 16.46 6.32
N GLU A 26 -2.18 16.35 7.65
CA GLU A 26 -2.77 15.23 8.40
C GLU A 26 -4.28 15.12 8.14
N GLU A 27 -5.01 16.23 8.30
CA GLU A 27 -6.45 16.30 8.00
C GLU A 27 -6.74 15.94 6.54
N LYS A 28 -5.87 16.33 5.61
CA LYS A 28 -6.01 15.99 4.19
C LYS A 28 -5.82 14.50 3.92
N VAL A 29 -4.81 13.85 4.52
CA VAL A 29 -4.58 12.41 4.40
C VAL A 29 -5.78 11.63 4.97
N LEU A 30 -6.29 12.04 6.13
CA LEU A 30 -7.47 11.42 6.75
C LEU A 30 -8.72 11.58 5.87
N LYS A 31 -8.94 12.78 5.32
CA LYS A 31 -10.03 13.01 4.36
C LYS A 31 -9.88 12.15 3.11
N ASP A 32 -8.68 12.05 2.55
CA ASP A 32 -8.44 11.21 1.37
C ASP A 32 -8.68 9.73 1.66
N ARG A 33 -8.27 9.26 2.84
CA ARG A 33 -8.54 7.90 3.31
C ARG A 33 -10.04 7.64 3.41
N GLN A 34 -10.79 8.59 4.01
CA GLN A 34 -12.25 8.47 4.10
C GLN A 34 -12.91 8.43 2.72
N GLU A 35 -12.50 9.30 1.79
CA GLU A 35 -13.04 9.27 0.41
C GLU A 35 -12.78 7.93 -0.29
N ILE A 36 -11.62 7.29 -0.04
CA ILE A 36 -11.31 5.96 -0.59
C ILE A 36 -12.19 4.89 0.06
N ILE A 37 -12.41 4.97 1.37
CA ILE A 37 -13.35 4.10 2.10
C ILE A 37 -14.76 4.25 1.53
N ASP A 38 -15.25 5.48 1.34
CA ASP A 38 -16.60 5.74 0.82
C ASP A 38 -16.79 5.13 -0.58
N ILE A 39 -15.76 5.13 -1.42
CA ILE A 39 -15.79 4.45 -2.73
C ILE A 39 -15.86 2.92 -2.57
N ILE A 40 -15.05 2.34 -1.67
CA ILE A 40 -15.05 0.90 -1.39
C ILE A 40 -16.41 0.44 -0.85
N GLU A 41 -17.03 1.25 0.00
CA GLU A 41 -18.36 1.02 0.57
C GLU A 41 -19.51 1.37 -0.38
N SER A 42 -19.20 1.81 -1.62
CA SER A 42 -20.19 2.24 -2.62
C SER A 42 -21.09 3.41 -2.18
N LYS A 43 -20.62 4.22 -1.22
CA LYS A 43 -21.22 5.51 -0.83
C LYS A 43 -20.83 6.64 -1.79
N ASP A 44 -19.71 6.47 -2.48
CA ASP A 44 -19.23 7.34 -3.54
C ASP A 44 -19.09 6.53 -4.85
N ASN A 45 -19.65 7.05 -5.94
CA ASN A 45 -19.68 6.37 -7.23
C ASN A 45 -18.41 6.57 -8.09
N ARG A 46 -17.45 7.38 -7.62
CA ARG A 46 -16.16 7.56 -8.29
C ARG A 46 -15.40 6.23 -8.38
N LYS A 47 -14.45 6.15 -9.32
CA LYS A 47 -13.52 5.01 -9.43
C LYS A 47 -12.20 5.36 -8.76
N ILE A 48 -11.56 4.38 -8.13
CA ILE A 48 -10.18 4.53 -7.65
C ILE A 48 -9.22 4.31 -8.82
N LEU A 49 -8.26 5.20 -8.99
CA LEU A 49 -7.14 5.03 -9.92
C LEU A 49 -5.82 5.17 -9.16
N ILE A 50 -5.11 4.06 -9.01
CA ILE A 50 -3.77 4.02 -8.43
C ILE A 50 -2.77 4.01 -9.57
N LEU A 51 -1.95 5.07 -9.68
CA LEU A 51 -1.04 5.27 -10.81
C LEU A 51 0.27 5.89 -10.38
N GLY A 52 1.35 5.54 -11.07
CA GLY A 52 2.68 6.08 -10.81
C GLY A 52 3.79 5.14 -11.27
N PRO A 53 5.05 5.52 -11.03
CA PRO A 53 6.18 4.69 -11.38
C PRO A 53 6.16 3.33 -10.65
N CYS A 54 6.82 2.33 -11.22
CA CYS A 54 6.86 0.99 -10.64
C CYS A 54 7.52 0.98 -9.25
N SER A 55 8.43 1.92 -8.99
CA SER A 55 9.14 2.19 -7.74
C SER A 55 9.50 3.68 -7.65
N ALA A 56 9.59 4.23 -6.44
CA ALA A 56 9.79 5.64 -6.16
C ALA A 56 11.25 6.11 -6.33
N TRP A 57 11.79 5.99 -7.54
CA TRP A 57 13.12 6.49 -7.90
C TRP A 57 13.22 6.81 -9.40
N PRO A 58 13.95 7.87 -9.80
CA PRO A 58 14.61 8.90 -8.96
C PRO A 58 13.62 9.88 -8.31
N LEU A 59 13.88 10.31 -7.07
CA LEU A 59 12.93 11.12 -6.27
C LEU A 59 12.41 12.36 -7.01
N LYS A 60 13.28 13.14 -7.64
CA LYS A 60 12.91 14.35 -8.41
C LYS A 60 11.94 14.03 -9.55
N ALA A 61 12.18 12.93 -10.26
CA ALA A 61 11.30 12.51 -11.35
C ALA A 61 9.92 12.07 -10.84
N VAL A 62 9.85 11.49 -9.63
CA VAL A 62 8.57 11.16 -8.98
C VAL A 62 7.80 12.44 -8.64
N GLU A 63 8.45 13.47 -8.11
CA GLU A 63 7.81 14.77 -7.81
C GLU A 63 7.33 15.48 -9.08
N GLU A 64 8.14 15.50 -10.14
CA GLU A 64 7.74 16.07 -11.44
C GLU A 64 6.54 15.31 -12.04
N TYR A 65 6.53 13.98 -11.90
CA TYR A 65 5.39 13.17 -12.31
C TYR A 65 4.14 13.50 -11.48
N ALA A 66 4.27 13.67 -10.16
CA ALA A 66 3.16 14.05 -9.29
C ALA A 66 2.52 15.38 -9.70
N LEU A 67 3.34 16.39 -10.04
CA LEU A 67 2.83 17.68 -10.54
C LEU A 67 2.00 17.51 -11.82
N ARG A 68 2.45 16.68 -12.76
CA ARG A 68 1.70 16.41 -14.00
C ARG A 68 0.41 15.67 -13.74
N ILE A 69 0.42 14.69 -12.84
CA ILE A 69 -0.80 13.97 -12.44
C ILE A 69 -1.78 14.91 -11.76
N LYS A 70 -1.32 15.88 -10.96
CA LYS A 70 -2.20 16.84 -10.30
C LYS A 70 -3.00 17.68 -11.31
N GLU A 71 -2.39 18.08 -12.42
CA GLU A 71 -3.09 18.82 -13.47
C GLU A 71 -4.14 17.97 -14.21
N ILE A 72 -3.92 16.65 -14.31
CA ILE A 72 -4.89 15.71 -14.88
C ILE A 72 -6.03 15.44 -13.88
N GLU A 73 -5.69 15.21 -12.61
CA GLU A 73 -6.64 14.92 -11.54
C GLU A 73 -7.71 16.00 -11.43
N LYS A 74 -7.32 17.29 -11.50
CA LYS A 74 -8.26 18.44 -11.50
C LYS A 74 -9.38 18.33 -12.55
N LYS A 75 -9.15 17.66 -13.69
CA LYS A 75 -10.11 17.54 -14.79
C LYS A 75 -11.11 16.38 -14.60
N TYR A 76 -10.81 15.44 -13.71
CA TYR A 76 -11.55 14.19 -13.56
C TYR A 76 -11.89 13.86 -12.10
N SER A 77 -11.67 14.80 -11.16
CA SER A 77 -11.83 14.60 -9.71
C SER A 77 -13.26 14.28 -9.27
N ASP A 78 -14.24 14.64 -10.09
CA ASP A 78 -15.66 14.33 -9.92
C ASP A 78 -16.00 12.86 -10.25
N LYS A 79 -15.14 12.17 -11.02
CA LYS A 79 -15.36 10.79 -11.50
C LYS A 79 -14.34 9.79 -10.99
N ILE A 80 -13.13 10.25 -10.67
CA ILE A 80 -12.00 9.39 -10.34
C ILE A 80 -11.30 9.95 -9.09
N LYS A 81 -11.08 9.07 -8.10
CA LYS A 81 -10.16 9.31 -6.99
C LYS A 81 -8.77 8.85 -7.41
N PHE A 82 -7.92 9.80 -7.76
CA PHE A 82 -6.52 9.54 -8.08
C PHE A 82 -5.74 9.30 -6.79
N ILE A 83 -4.90 8.26 -6.78
CA ILE A 83 -3.97 7.95 -5.70
C ILE A 83 -2.60 7.72 -6.34
N LEU A 84 -1.61 8.52 -5.96
CA LEU A 84 -0.28 8.40 -6.51
C LEU A 84 0.42 7.19 -5.90
N ARG A 85 0.87 6.28 -6.77
CA ARG A 85 1.70 5.13 -6.42
C ARG A 85 3.12 5.59 -6.14
N VAL A 86 3.56 5.49 -4.89
CA VAL A 86 4.91 5.83 -4.42
C VAL A 86 5.51 4.60 -3.76
N TYR A 87 5.80 3.58 -4.56
CA TYR A 87 6.30 2.31 -4.03
C TYR A 87 7.75 2.41 -3.59
N THR A 88 7.99 2.42 -2.29
CA THR A 88 9.33 2.66 -1.72
C THR A 88 10.17 1.39 -1.59
N GLN A 89 9.53 0.24 -1.76
CA GLN A 89 10.14 -1.09 -1.58
C GLN A 89 9.90 -1.95 -2.83
N LYS A 90 10.86 -2.83 -3.14
CA LYS A 90 10.77 -3.73 -4.30
C LYS A 90 11.12 -5.17 -3.92
N PRO A 91 10.18 -6.13 -4.04
CA PRO A 91 10.50 -7.54 -3.81
C PRO A 91 11.48 -8.06 -4.86
N ARG A 92 12.51 -8.79 -4.41
CA ARG A 92 13.51 -9.42 -5.28
C ARG A 92 13.68 -10.89 -4.90
N THR A 93 13.81 -11.75 -5.91
CA THR A 93 14.12 -13.18 -5.74
C THR A 93 15.61 -13.45 -5.89
N SER A 94 16.31 -12.54 -6.57
CA SER A 94 17.74 -12.56 -6.83
C SER A 94 18.37 -11.21 -6.42
N LEU A 95 19.66 -11.03 -6.69
CA LEU A 95 20.36 -9.78 -6.41
C LEU A 95 19.73 -8.56 -7.10
N GLY A 96 19.87 -7.41 -6.45
CA GLY A 96 19.63 -6.09 -7.02
C GLY A 96 18.93 -5.13 -6.07
N TRP A 97 18.65 -3.94 -6.57
CA TRP A 97 18.04 -2.86 -5.80
C TRP A 97 16.69 -3.27 -5.19
N THR A 98 16.55 -3.06 -3.88
CA THR A 98 15.41 -3.47 -3.05
C THR A 98 14.46 -2.32 -2.70
N GLY A 99 14.72 -1.12 -3.23
CA GLY A 99 13.86 0.05 -3.08
C GLY A 99 14.52 1.22 -2.34
N THR A 100 13.87 2.36 -2.45
CA THR A 100 14.32 3.67 -1.97
C THR A 100 14.53 3.70 -0.45
N ILE A 101 13.70 2.98 0.33
CA ILE A 101 13.89 2.87 1.79
C ILE A 101 15.25 2.24 2.13
N ASN A 102 15.67 1.20 1.40
CA ASN A 102 16.90 0.50 1.71
C ASN A 102 18.13 1.22 1.14
N GLN A 103 17.96 1.85 -0.02
CA GLN A 103 19.05 2.44 -0.79
C GLN A 103 18.47 3.54 -1.70
N VAL A 104 18.67 4.83 -1.35
CA VAL A 104 18.09 5.95 -2.12
C VAL A 104 18.61 5.98 -3.56
N ASN A 105 19.91 5.78 -3.76
CA ASN A 105 20.52 5.73 -5.08
C ASN A 105 21.04 4.31 -5.36
N PRO A 106 20.51 3.59 -6.36
CA PRO A 106 20.91 2.22 -6.67
C PRO A 106 22.40 2.06 -7.04
N PHE A 107 23.12 3.16 -7.30
CA PHE A 107 24.55 3.18 -7.61
C PHE A 107 25.45 3.48 -6.41
N LEU A 108 24.89 3.77 -5.23
CA LEU A 108 25.63 4.05 -4.00
C LEU A 108 25.44 2.92 -2.97
N ALA A 109 26.11 2.97 -1.82
CA ALA A 109 25.88 2.00 -0.75
C ALA A 109 24.47 2.14 -0.15
N SER A 110 23.95 1.05 0.43
CA SER A 110 22.68 1.05 1.16
C SER A 110 22.76 1.92 2.40
N ASN A 111 21.69 2.67 2.67
CA ASN A 111 21.58 3.51 3.84
C ASN A 111 20.10 3.64 4.24
N ILE A 112 19.65 2.75 5.13
CA ILE A 112 18.23 2.66 5.51
C ILE A 112 17.72 3.94 6.16
N GLU A 113 18.51 4.55 7.06
CA GLU A 113 18.09 5.79 7.73
C GLU A 113 17.90 6.95 6.74
N GLU A 114 18.83 7.10 5.78
CA GLU A 114 18.68 8.08 4.71
C GLU A 114 17.49 7.75 3.81
N GLY A 115 17.28 6.47 3.47
CA GLY A 115 16.15 6.02 2.67
C GLY A 115 14.80 6.29 3.32
N ILE A 116 14.67 6.09 4.62
CA ILE A 116 13.47 6.44 5.41
C ILE A 116 13.23 7.96 5.32
N LEU A 117 14.23 8.77 5.66
CA LEU A 117 14.10 10.23 5.67
C LEU A 117 13.75 10.77 4.29
N LYS A 118 14.40 10.28 3.23
CA LYS A 118 14.16 10.72 1.86
C LYS A 118 12.83 10.24 1.27
N SER A 119 12.39 9.03 1.62
CA SER A 119 11.06 8.55 1.22
C SER A 119 9.96 9.37 1.90
N ARG A 120 10.13 9.68 3.19
CA ARG A 120 9.22 10.53 3.94
C ARG A 120 9.16 11.97 3.41
N GLU A 121 10.32 12.57 3.14
CA GLU A 121 10.42 13.91 2.52
C GLU A 121 9.68 13.95 1.17
N LEU A 122 9.92 12.96 0.30
CA LEU A 122 9.24 12.83 -0.99
C LEU A 122 7.71 12.74 -0.81
N MET A 123 7.23 11.89 0.09
CA MET A 123 5.79 11.72 0.34
C MET A 123 5.16 13.01 0.88
N ILE A 124 5.81 13.71 1.82
CA ILE A 124 5.33 15.01 2.31
C ILE A 124 5.23 16.03 1.16
N ASN A 125 6.21 16.08 0.26
CA ASN A 125 6.18 16.97 -0.90
C ASN A 125 5.01 16.64 -1.85
N ILE A 126 4.72 15.36 -2.06
CA ILE A 126 3.57 14.90 -2.86
C ILE A 126 2.24 15.27 -2.19
N LEU A 127 2.14 15.11 -0.87
CA LEU A 127 0.96 15.55 -0.11
C LEU A 127 0.74 17.06 -0.22
N LYS A 128 1.81 17.87 -0.23
CA LYS A 128 1.74 19.32 -0.47
C LYS A 128 1.23 19.67 -1.88
N ILE A 129 1.55 18.85 -2.89
CA ILE A 129 0.95 18.95 -4.24
C ILE A 129 -0.56 18.64 -4.20
N GLY A 130 -1.00 17.89 -3.19
CA GLY A 130 -2.42 17.61 -2.93
C GLY A 130 -2.90 16.33 -3.58
N LEU A 131 -2.02 15.33 -3.72
CA LEU A 131 -2.35 13.97 -4.15
C LEU A 131 -2.22 12.99 -2.97
N PRO A 132 -3.19 12.10 -2.75
CA PRO A 132 -3.03 11.01 -1.78
C PRO A 132 -2.05 9.97 -2.29
N ILE A 133 -1.51 9.18 -1.37
CA ILE A 133 -0.38 8.28 -1.64
C ILE A 133 -0.75 6.82 -1.35
N ALA A 134 -0.28 5.94 -2.23
CA ALA A 134 -0.30 4.49 -2.09
C ALA A 134 1.12 3.92 -2.05
N ASP A 135 1.39 3.03 -1.10
CA ASP A 135 2.61 2.22 -1.03
C ASP A 135 2.26 0.70 -0.90
N GLU A 136 3.26 -0.17 -1.01
CA GLU A 136 3.15 -1.61 -0.76
C GLU A 136 3.91 -1.97 0.51
N ALA A 137 3.22 -2.60 1.45
CA ALA A 137 3.81 -3.13 2.67
C ALA A 137 4.61 -4.39 2.37
N LEU A 138 5.83 -4.21 1.85
CA LEU A 138 6.77 -5.32 1.60
C LEU A 138 7.37 -5.85 2.90
N PHE A 139 7.69 -4.93 3.81
CA PHE A 139 8.10 -5.21 5.17
C PHE A 139 7.16 -4.47 6.12
N THR A 140 6.31 -5.21 6.82
CA THR A 140 5.31 -4.70 7.78
C THR A 140 5.90 -3.74 8.82
N HIS A 141 7.15 -3.94 9.23
CA HIS A 141 7.83 -3.12 10.24
C HIS A 141 8.38 -1.79 9.70
N ASN A 142 8.59 -1.67 8.39
CA ASN A 142 9.03 -0.41 7.77
C ASN A 142 7.88 0.60 7.66
N GLU A 143 6.64 0.12 7.57
CA GLU A 143 5.47 0.97 7.34
C GLU A 143 5.24 1.98 8.47
N GLY A 144 5.59 1.67 9.71
CA GLY A 144 5.38 2.62 10.82
C GLY A 144 6.20 3.92 10.72
N TYR A 145 7.15 4.03 9.78
CA TYR A 145 7.84 5.27 9.46
C TYR A 145 7.07 6.17 8.47
N LEU A 146 6.13 5.61 7.70
CA LEU A 146 5.47 6.27 6.57
C LEU A 146 3.93 6.19 6.61
N ASP A 147 3.35 5.33 7.45
CA ASP A 147 1.91 5.04 7.54
C ASP A 147 1.01 6.27 7.69
N ASP A 148 1.45 7.29 8.42
CA ASP A 148 0.72 8.55 8.60
C ASP A 148 0.61 9.39 7.31
N LEU A 149 1.40 9.08 6.28
CA LEU A 149 1.38 9.73 4.96
C LEU A 149 0.47 9.01 3.95
N LEU A 150 0.09 7.76 4.25
CA LEU A 150 -0.57 6.87 3.29
C LEU A 150 -2.09 6.98 3.38
N SER A 151 -2.74 6.91 2.21
CA SER A 151 -4.20 6.85 2.09
C SER A 151 -4.70 5.47 1.63
N TRP A 152 -3.82 4.63 1.08
CA TRP A 152 -4.12 3.27 0.64
C TRP A 152 -2.86 2.40 0.69
N ILE A 153 -2.99 1.11 1.01
CA ILE A 153 -1.85 0.19 1.14
C ILE A 153 -2.07 -1.07 0.30
N ALA A 154 -1.04 -1.58 -0.37
CA ALA A 154 -1.06 -2.90 -1.00
C ALA A 154 -0.38 -3.96 -0.13
N ILE A 155 -0.92 -5.19 -0.16
CA ILE A 155 -0.20 -6.42 0.15
C ILE A 155 0.16 -7.11 -1.16
N GLY A 156 1.46 -7.38 -1.34
CA GLY A 156 2.04 -7.93 -2.55
C GLY A 156 1.60 -9.38 -2.86
N ALA A 157 1.72 -9.80 -4.13
CA ALA A 157 1.37 -11.16 -4.56
C ALA A 157 2.25 -12.28 -3.97
N ARG A 158 3.37 -11.93 -3.33
CA ARG A 158 4.26 -12.87 -2.64
C ARG A 158 4.01 -12.95 -1.14
N SER A 159 3.35 -11.93 -0.58
CA SER A 159 2.99 -11.83 0.83
C SER A 159 1.49 -11.96 1.06
N SER A 160 0.68 -12.09 0.00
CA SER A 160 -0.76 -12.30 0.11
C SER A 160 -1.12 -13.55 0.91
N GLU A 161 -0.26 -14.57 0.89
CA GLU A 161 -0.44 -15.81 1.64
C GLU A 161 0.25 -15.82 3.00
N ASP A 162 1.06 -14.81 3.27
CA ASP A 162 1.82 -14.69 4.50
C ASP A 162 0.92 -14.27 5.67
N GLN A 163 1.01 -15.00 6.77
CA GLN A 163 0.15 -14.78 7.93
C GLN A 163 0.44 -13.44 8.63
N GLU A 164 1.71 -13.02 8.67
CA GLU A 164 2.08 -11.74 9.29
C GLU A 164 1.47 -10.58 8.50
N HIS A 165 1.50 -10.63 7.18
CA HIS A 165 0.90 -9.59 6.33
C HIS A 165 -0.62 -9.55 6.41
N ARG A 166 -1.28 -10.72 6.53
CA ARG A 166 -2.73 -10.78 6.76
C ARG A 166 -3.12 -10.18 8.11
N ILE A 167 -2.35 -10.46 9.16
CA ILE A 167 -2.56 -9.86 10.48
C ILE A 167 -2.29 -8.35 10.43
N TYR A 168 -1.21 -7.92 9.79
CA TYR A 168 -0.91 -6.49 9.58
C TYR A 168 -2.06 -5.78 8.86
N ALA A 169 -2.57 -6.35 7.76
CA ALA A 169 -3.73 -5.81 7.04
C ALA A 169 -4.99 -5.69 7.92
N SER A 170 -5.18 -6.62 8.88
CA SER A 170 -6.28 -6.58 9.85
C SER A 170 -6.10 -5.54 10.97
N MET A 171 -4.88 -5.05 11.19
CA MET A 171 -4.49 -4.16 12.28
C MET A 171 -4.58 -2.68 11.87
N ILE A 172 -4.40 -2.37 10.59
CA ILE A 172 -4.36 -0.99 10.07
C ILE A 172 -5.76 -0.45 9.74
N GLU A 173 -5.91 0.86 9.84
CA GLU A 173 -7.15 1.58 9.48
C GLU A 173 -7.22 1.96 7.98
N HIS A 174 -6.11 1.84 7.26
CA HIS A 174 -6.05 2.17 5.85
C HIS A 174 -6.84 1.15 5.02
N PRO A 175 -7.51 1.60 3.93
CA PRO A 175 -7.92 0.72 2.85
C PRO A 175 -6.74 -0.12 2.36
N VAL A 176 -6.91 -1.44 2.31
CA VAL A 176 -5.84 -2.37 1.97
C VAL A 176 -6.22 -3.29 0.81
N GLY A 177 -5.45 -3.24 -0.27
CA GLY A 177 -5.61 -4.11 -1.42
C GLY A 177 -4.74 -5.34 -1.32
N LEU A 178 -5.33 -6.53 -1.28
CA LEU A 178 -4.61 -7.80 -1.28
C LEU A 178 -4.54 -8.38 -2.70
N LYS A 179 -3.33 -8.44 -3.25
CA LYS A 179 -3.09 -9.03 -4.58
C LYS A 179 -3.36 -10.53 -4.57
N ASN A 180 -3.91 -11.04 -5.67
CA ASN A 180 -3.88 -12.47 -5.89
C ASN A 180 -2.42 -12.98 -5.95
N PRO A 181 -2.15 -14.22 -5.51
CA PRO A 181 -0.81 -14.78 -5.51
C PRO A 181 -0.25 -14.88 -6.93
N SER A 182 1.07 -15.09 -7.05
CA SER A 182 1.75 -15.21 -8.35
C SER A 182 1.19 -16.32 -9.24
N SER A 183 0.55 -17.34 -8.64
CA SER A 183 -0.16 -18.42 -9.33
C SER A 183 -1.47 -18.00 -10.01
N GLY A 184 -1.98 -16.79 -9.75
CA GLY A 184 -3.26 -16.32 -10.30
C GLY A 184 -4.50 -16.77 -9.51
N ASN A 185 -4.34 -17.56 -8.45
CA ASN A 185 -5.46 -18.19 -7.76
C ASN A 185 -6.34 -17.19 -7.00
N ILE A 186 -7.53 -16.94 -7.53
CA ILE A 186 -8.51 -15.99 -6.97
C ILE A 186 -9.07 -16.48 -5.62
N ASN A 187 -9.24 -17.79 -5.41
CA ASN A 187 -9.74 -18.32 -4.13
C ASN A 187 -8.78 -17.98 -2.98
N ILE A 188 -7.48 -18.17 -3.20
CA ILE A 188 -6.45 -17.82 -2.22
C ILE A 188 -6.51 -16.31 -1.90
N ALA A 189 -6.66 -15.48 -2.92
CA ALA A 189 -6.75 -14.03 -2.76
C ALA A 189 -7.96 -13.62 -1.92
N VAL A 190 -9.14 -14.20 -2.19
CA VAL A 190 -10.37 -13.96 -1.41
C VAL A 190 -10.22 -14.43 0.03
N ASN A 191 -9.56 -15.58 0.27
CA ASN A 191 -9.26 -16.04 1.63
C ASN A 191 -8.34 -15.08 2.37
N SER A 192 -7.38 -14.45 1.68
CA SER A 192 -6.53 -13.42 2.28
C SER A 192 -7.33 -12.17 2.66
N VAL A 193 -8.26 -11.73 1.81
CA VAL A 193 -9.17 -10.62 2.14
C VAL A 193 -10.04 -10.98 3.35
N LEU A 194 -10.62 -12.17 3.37
CA LEU A 194 -11.39 -12.67 4.51
C LEU A 194 -10.56 -12.65 5.80
N ALA A 195 -9.32 -13.16 5.74
CA ALA A 195 -8.42 -13.14 6.88
C ALA A 195 -8.15 -11.71 7.38
N ALA A 196 -7.91 -10.76 6.48
CA ALA A 196 -7.71 -9.35 6.85
C ALA A 196 -8.98 -8.72 7.48
N GLN A 197 -10.19 -9.15 7.11
CA GLN A 197 -11.44 -8.68 7.70
C GLN A 197 -11.75 -9.26 9.09
N HIS A 198 -11.01 -10.27 9.54
CA HIS A 198 -11.23 -10.91 10.84
C HIS A 198 -10.30 -10.41 11.95
N SER A 199 -10.75 -10.57 13.20
CA SER A 199 -9.94 -10.33 14.40
C SER A 199 -8.88 -11.41 14.57
N HIS A 200 -7.65 -10.99 14.88
CA HIS A 200 -6.53 -11.88 15.22
C HIS A 200 -6.01 -11.57 16.62
N VAL A 201 -5.39 -12.55 17.28
CA VAL A 201 -4.62 -12.34 18.52
C VAL A 201 -3.19 -12.79 18.28
N PHE A 202 -2.21 -11.94 18.56
CA PHE A 202 -0.81 -12.22 18.26
C PHE A 202 0.15 -11.42 19.16
N LEU A 203 1.43 -11.82 19.14
CA LEU A 203 2.51 -11.10 19.83
C LEU A 203 3.02 -9.97 18.92
N PHE A 204 2.95 -8.74 19.41
CA PHE A 204 3.50 -7.57 18.73
C PHE A 204 4.23 -6.68 19.73
N SER A 205 5.51 -6.39 19.47
CA SER A 205 6.34 -5.54 20.33
C SER A 205 6.30 -5.94 21.81
N GLY A 206 6.38 -7.25 22.09
CA GLY A 206 6.36 -7.80 23.46
C GLY A 206 5.00 -7.82 24.14
N LYS A 207 3.91 -7.48 23.44
CA LYS A 207 2.54 -7.44 23.97
C LYS A 207 1.63 -8.38 23.20
N GLN A 208 0.65 -8.98 23.89
CA GLN A 208 -0.47 -9.65 23.22
C GLN A 208 -1.46 -8.59 22.74
N ILE A 209 -1.68 -8.53 21.42
CA ILE A 209 -2.60 -7.58 20.79
C ILE A 209 -3.75 -8.35 20.14
N ARG A 210 -4.95 -7.77 20.17
CA ARG A 210 -6.10 -8.21 19.38
C ARG A 210 -6.41 -7.16 18.31
N THR A 211 -6.46 -7.58 17.04
CA THR A 211 -6.93 -6.71 15.95
C THR A 211 -8.46 -6.77 15.83
N PHE A 212 -9.08 -5.75 15.25
CA PHE A 212 -10.53 -5.73 15.02
C PHE A 212 -10.93 -6.25 13.63
N GLY A 213 -9.96 -6.49 12.76
CA GLY A 213 -10.21 -6.72 11.34
C GLY A 213 -10.31 -5.39 10.57
N ASN A 214 -10.13 -5.46 9.27
CA ASN A 214 -10.20 -4.30 8.38
C ASN A 214 -11.29 -4.52 7.32
N GLU A 215 -12.47 -3.92 7.53
CA GLU A 215 -13.63 -4.06 6.66
C GLU A 215 -13.45 -3.42 5.26
N HIS A 216 -12.35 -2.70 5.06
CA HIS A 216 -11.98 -2.05 3.80
C HIS A 216 -10.87 -2.82 3.07
N ALA A 217 -10.50 -4.01 3.57
CA ALA A 217 -9.66 -4.95 2.83
C ALA A 217 -10.40 -5.44 1.58
N HIS A 218 -9.73 -5.41 0.44
CA HIS A 218 -10.33 -5.73 -0.86
C HIS A 218 -9.36 -6.43 -1.80
N LEU A 219 -9.92 -7.02 -2.87
CA LEU A 219 -9.16 -7.83 -3.82
C LEU A 219 -8.44 -6.97 -4.85
N VAL A 220 -7.19 -7.32 -5.17
CA VAL A 220 -6.45 -6.78 -6.32
C VAL A 220 -6.15 -7.91 -7.30
N LEU A 221 -6.71 -7.84 -8.51
CA LEU A 221 -6.48 -8.78 -9.59
C LEU A 221 -5.30 -8.32 -10.46
N ARG A 222 -4.31 -9.18 -10.67
CA ARG A 222 -3.03 -8.84 -11.32
C ARG A 222 -2.46 -9.91 -12.25
N GLY A 223 -3.32 -10.79 -12.76
CA GLY A 223 -2.94 -11.97 -13.54
C GLY A 223 -2.22 -13.04 -12.73
N GLY A 224 -1.67 -14.04 -13.40
CA GLY A 224 -0.87 -15.11 -12.80
C GLY A 224 -0.47 -16.16 -13.83
N ASN A 225 0.66 -16.83 -13.61
CA ASN A 225 1.20 -17.85 -14.54
C ASN A 225 1.29 -17.43 -16.03
N GLY A 226 1.51 -16.14 -16.31
CA GLY A 226 1.58 -15.60 -17.67
C GLY A 226 0.21 -15.28 -18.30
N GLU A 227 -0.88 -15.49 -17.58
CA GLU A 227 -2.24 -15.19 -18.05
C GLU A 227 -2.85 -14.00 -17.31
N SER A 228 -3.73 -13.29 -17.99
CA SER A 228 -4.51 -12.20 -17.40
C SER A 228 -5.78 -12.74 -16.75
N ASN A 229 -6.13 -12.21 -15.57
CA ASN A 229 -7.37 -12.55 -14.86
C ASN A 229 -8.40 -11.40 -14.88
N ILE A 230 -8.29 -10.49 -15.85
CA ILE A 230 -9.20 -9.33 -16.00
C ILE A 230 -10.41 -9.62 -16.89
N TYR A 231 -10.46 -10.81 -17.49
CA TYR A 231 -11.58 -11.22 -18.36
C TYR A 231 -12.88 -11.40 -17.58
N LEU A 232 -14.02 -11.22 -18.26
CA LEU A 232 -15.35 -11.24 -17.65
C LEU A 232 -15.61 -12.50 -16.80
N GLU A 233 -15.18 -13.67 -17.25
CA GLU A 233 -15.34 -14.92 -16.51
C GLU A 233 -14.63 -14.89 -15.15
N ASN A 234 -13.39 -14.40 -15.11
CA ASN A 234 -12.61 -14.25 -13.89
C ASN A 234 -13.25 -13.22 -12.93
N LEU A 235 -13.78 -12.11 -13.46
CA LEU A 235 -14.49 -11.11 -12.66
C LEU A 235 -15.80 -11.65 -12.08
N ILE A 236 -16.56 -12.44 -12.84
CA ILE A 236 -17.77 -13.12 -12.37
C ILE A 236 -17.41 -14.13 -11.27
N ASN A 237 -16.33 -14.90 -11.46
CA ASN A 237 -15.84 -15.85 -10.45
C ASN A 237 -15.42 -15.12 -9.17
N ALA A 238 -14.60 -14.07 -9.28
CA ALA A 238 -14.18 -13.25 -8.13
C ALA A 238 -15.39 -12.69 -7.37
N LYS A 239 -16.38 -12.11 -8.08
CA LYS A 239 -17.62 -11.62 -7.47
C LYS A 239 -18.37 -12.73 -6.72
N LYS A 240 -18.54 -13.91 -7.33
CA LYS A 240 -19.19 -15.06 -6.69
C LYS A 240 -18.46 -15.48 -5.40
N LEU A 241 -17.13 -15.51 -5.43
CA LEU A 241 -16.32 -15.89 -4.27
C LEU A 241 -16.38 -14.85 -3.15
N LEU A 242 -16.33 -13.55 -3.47
CA LEU A 242 -16.48 -12.48 -2.48
C LEU A 242 -17.84 -12.57 -1.77
N ILE A 243 -18.92 -12.76 -2.53
CA ILE A 243 -20.28 -12.92 -1.99
C ILE A 243 -20.40 -14.20 -1.16
N LYS A 244 -19.93 -15.34 -1.69
CA LYS A 244 -20.00 -16.65 -1.01
C LYS A 244 -19.28 -16.63 0.34
N ASN A 245 -18.18 -15.91 0.46
CA ASN A 245 -17.40 -15.79 1.69
C ASN A 245 -17.84 -14.62 2.58
N ASN A 246 -18.96 -13.96 2.28
CA ASN A 246 -19.49 -12.82 3.04
C ASN A 246 -18.46 -11.69 3.25
N ILE A 247 -17.64 -11.41 2.24
CA ILE A 247 -16.70 -10.29 2.29
C ILE A 247 -17.49 -8.99 2.42
N LYS A 248 -17.18 -8.20 3.45
CA LYS A 248 -17.72 -6.85 3.65
C LYS A 248 -17.20 -5.93 2.55
N ASN A 249 -18.06 -5.04 2.06
CA ASN A 249 -17.70 -4.05 1.04
C ASN A 249 -16.97 -4.66 -0.18
N PRO A 250 -17.57 -5.68 -0.84
CA PRO A 250 -16.88 -6.45 -1.87
C PRO A 250 -16.50 -5.54 -3.05
N SER A 251 -15.20 -5.33 -3.20
CA SER A 251 -14.61 -4.44 -4.21
C SER A 251 -13.37 -5.08 -4.83
N ILE A 252 -13.09 -4.70 -6.08
CA ILE A 252 -11.99 -5.25 -6.87
C ILE A 252 -11.24 -4.10 -7.53
N ILE A 253 -9.93 -4.03 -7.27
CA ILE A 253 -8.99 -3.25 -8.06
C ILE A 253 -8.38 -4.15 -9.13
N ILE A 254 -8.24 -3.63 -10.34
CA ILE A 254 -7.62 -4.33 -11.46
C ILE A 254 -6.27 -3.68 -11.73
N ASP A 255 -5.20 -4.45 -11.62
CA ASP A 255 -3.85 -4.06 -12.02
C ASP A 255 -3.72 -4.26 -13.54
N CYS A 256 -3.45 -3.17 -14.26
CA CYS A 256 -3.38 -3.15 -15.73
C CYS A 256 -1.96 -3.37 -16.27
N SER A 257 -0.96 -3.54 -15.39
CA SER A 257 0.46 -3.70 -15.75
C SER A 257 0.84 -5.13 -16.12
#